data_AF-A0A7W7CJT8-F1
#
_entry.id   AF-A0A7W7CJT8-F1
#
_cell.length_a   1.000
_cell.length_b   1.000
_cell.length_c   1.000
_cell.angle_alpha   90.00
_cell.angle_beta   90.00
_cell.angle_gamma   90.00
#
_symmetry.space_group_name_H-M   'P 1'
#
loop_
_entity.id
_entity.type
_entity.pdbx_description
1 polymer ?
#
loop_
_entity_poly.entity_id
_entity_poly.type
_entity_poly.pdbx_seq_one_letter_code
_entity_poly.pdbx_strand_id
1 'polypeptide(L)'
;MTDLLDDASGAGLSLPCRVNDPDLWFADTPADLEVAKGLCAGCPVLAECLAGALTRREPWGVWGGEIFERGVVIAKKRPRGRPRKTDTVATPVATRTEEAAA
;
A
#
# COMPACT_ATOMS: atom_id res chain seq x y z
N MET A 1 3.18 -26.54 25.59
CA MET A 1 2.26 -25.44 25.98
C MET A 1 2.56 -24.26 25.06
N THR A 2 2.37 -24.45 23.75
CA THR A 2 2.80 -23.48 22.73
C THR A 2 1.88 -23.55 21.51
N ASP A 3 0.56 -23.56 21.74
CA ASP A 3 -0.46 -23.72 20.69
C ASP A 3 -1.56 -22.64 20.75
N LEU A 4 -1.32 -21.52 21.42
CA LEU A 4 -2.32 -20.44 21.60
C LEU A 4 -1.99 -19.14 20.84
N LEU A 5 -0.96 -19.13 20.00
CA LEU A 5 -0.50 -17.92 19.29
C LEU A 5 -0.69 -17.97 17.75
N ASP A 6 -1.19 -19.07 17.20
CA ASP A 6 -1.42 -19.19 15.74
C ASP A 6 -2.84 -18.74 15.31
N ASP A 7 -3.76 -18.55 16.27
CA ASP A 7 -5.17 -18.22 15.99
C ASP A 7 -5.38 -16.82 15.38
N ALA A 8 -4.43 -15.89 15.60
CA ALA A 8 -4.50 -14.54 15.04
C ALA A 8 -4.31 -14.49 13.50
N SER A 9 -3.83 -15.58 12.89
CA SER A 9 -3.68 -15.68 11.44
C SER A 9 -4.92 -16.23 10.74
N GLY A 10 -5.90 -16.76 11.48
CA GLY A 10 -6.84 -17.76 10.99
C GLY A 10 -8.30 -17.34 10.82
N ALA A 11 -8.63 -16.05 10.74
CA ALA A 11 -9.95 -15.70 10.21
C ALA A 11 -9.98 -16.19 8.77
N GLY A 12 -10.80 -17.20 8.44
CA GLY A 12 -10.95 -17.83 7.11
C GLY A 12 -11.49 -16.90 6.01
N LEU A 13 -11.06 -15.64 6.04
CA LEU A 13 -11.32 -14.59 5.09
C LEU A 13 -10.39 -14.80 3.89
N SER A 14 -10.99 -14.80 2.70
CA SER A 14 -10.21 -14.76 1.45
C SER A 14 -9.53 -13.40 1.35
N LEU A 15 -8.25 -13.35 1.73
CA LEU A 15 -7.43 -12.15 1.62
C LEU A 15 -6.68 -12.20 0.28
N PRO A 16 -6.87 -11.21 -0.62
CA PRO A 16 -6.22 -11.18 -1.93
C PRO A 16 -4.71 -11.42 -1.86
N CYS A 17 -4.02 -10.83 -0.88
CA CYS A 17 -2.57 -10.98 -0.69
C CYS A 17 -2.10 -12.36 -0.19
N ARG A 18 -3.03 -13.22 0.26
CA ARG A 18 -2.72 -14.60 0.68
C ARG A 18 -3.09 -15.64 -0.36
N VAL A 19 -4.08 -15.35 -1.20
CA VAL A 19 -4.58 -16.28 -2.22
C VAL A 19 -3.92 -16.09 -3.59
N ASN A 20 -3.26 -14.95 -3.81
CA ASN A 20 -2.43 -14.67 -5.00
C ASN A 20 -0.95 -14.71 -4.63
N ASP A 21 -0.08 -14.58 -5.63
CA ASP A 21 1.36 -14.47 -5.46
C ASP A 21 1.75 -13.28 -4.56
N PRO A 22 2.38 -13.50 -3.38
CA PRO A 22 2.80 -12.43 -2.49
C PRO A 22 3.78 -11.45 -3.12
N ASP A 23 4.63 -11.89 -4.05
CA ASP A 23 5.63 -11.03 -4.69
C ASP A 23 4.98 -9.87 -5.47
N LEU A 24 3.71 -10.03 -5.89
CA LEU A 24 2.93 -9.00 -6.56
C LEU A 24 2.69 -7.76 -5.66
N TRP A 25 2.44 -7.96 -4.36
CA TRP A 25 2.26 -6.85 -3.39
C TRP A 25 3.55 -6.08 -3.12
N PHE A 26 4.67 -6.70 -3.45
CA PHE A 26 6.02 -6.19 -3.24
C PHE A 26 6.72 -5.92 -4.58
N ALA A 27 5.98 -5.86 -5.68
CA ALA A 27 6.58 -5.75 -6.99
C ALA A 27 7.37 -4.44 -7.16
N ASP A 28 8.47 -4.53 -7.90
CA ASP A 28 9.29 -3.35 -8.15
C ASP A 28 8.73 -2.48 -9.28
N THR A 29 7.90 -3.06 -10.15
CA THR A 29 7.34 -2.37 -11.32
C THR A 29 6.07 -1.60 -10.93
N PRO A 30 5.85 -0.39 -11.49
CA PRO A 30 4.60 0.32 -11.25
C PRO A 30 3.36 -0.43 -11.73
N ALA A 31 3.45 -1.18 -12.84
CA ALA A 31 2.30 -1.88 -13.40
C ALA A 31 1.79 -2.97 -12.45
N ASP A 32 2.72 -3.77 -11.90
CA ASP A 32 2.38 -4.87 -10.99
C ASP A 32 1.81 -4.34 -9.66
N LEU A 33 2.33 -3.21 -9.16
CA LEU A 33 1.78 -2.56 -7.97
C LEU A 33 0.35 -2.03 -8.19
N GLU A 34 0.03 -1.50 -9.38
CA GLU A 34 -1.36 -1.12 -9.70
C GLU A 34 -2.29 -2.34 -9.76
N VAL A 35 -1.81 -3.47 -10.28
CA VAL A 35 -2.56 -4.74 -10.25
C VAL A 35 -2.80 -5.19 -8.81
N ALA A 36 -1.77 -5.20 -7.97
CA ALA A 36 -1.89 -5.54 -6.56
C ALA A 36 -2.87 -4.60 -5.82
N LYS A 37 -2.80 -3.29 -6.09
CA LYS A 37 -3.71 -2.28 -5.56
C LYS A 37 -5.16 -2.57 -5.95
N GLY A 38 -5.40 -2.88 -7.22
CA GLY A 38 -6.73 -3.26 -7.72
C GLY A 38 -7.28 -4.52 -7.05
N LEU A 39 -6.45 -5.56 -6.87
CA LEU A 39 -6.84 -6.78 -6.15
C LEU A 39 -7.15 -6.50 -4.68
N CYS A 40 -6.43 -5.56 -4.06
CA CYS A 40 -6.57 -5.22 -2.65
C CYS A 40 -7.88 -4.45 -2.36
N ALA A 41 -8.47 -3.75 -3.34
CA ALA A 41 -9.63 -2.87 -3.15
C ALA A 41 -10.89 -3.56 -2.56
N GLY A 42 -11.05 -4.88 -2.79
CA GLY A 42 -12.16 -5.67 -2.25
C GLY A 42 -11.86 -6.39 -0.93
N CYS A 43 -10.72 -6.12 -0.30
CA CYS A 43 -10.26 -6.85 0.88
C CYS A 43 -11.12 -6.53 2.12
N PRO A 44 -11.58 -7.53 2.89
CA PRO A 44 -12.45 -7.30 4.06
C PRO A 44 -11.76 -6.54 5.20
N VAL A 45 -10.43 -6.53 5.25
CA VAL A 45 -9.63 -5.86 6.30
C VAL A 45 -8.85 -4.66 5.76
N LEU A 46 -9.32 -4.05 4.66
CA LEU A 46 -8.62 -2.97 3.96
C LEU A 46 -8.23 -1.82 4.89
N ALA A 47 -9.17 -1.33 5.71
CA ALA A 47 -8.95 -0.20 6.60
C ALA A 47 -7.95 -0.52 7.74
N GLU A 48 -8.07 -1.69 8.37
CA GLU A 48 -7.17 -2.13 9.43
C GLU A 48 -5.75 -2.40 8.89
N CYS A 49 -5.66 -3.00 7.70
CA CYS A 49 -4.41 -3.22 6.99
C CYS A 49 -3.69 -1.89 6.70
N LEU A 50 -4.42 -0.89 6.20
CA LEU A 50 -3.88 0.45 5.93
C LEU A 50 -3.39 1.13 7.21
N ALA A 51 -4.22 1.12 8.27
CA ALA A 51 -3.86 1.72 9.56
C ALA A 51 -2.60 1.08 10.16
N GLY A 52 -2.48 -0.24 10.06
CA GLY A 52 -1.28 -0.96 10.49
C GLY A 52 -0.04 -0.57 9.69
N ALA A 53 -0.16 -0.48 8.37
CA ALA A 53 0.97 -0.10 7.49
C ALA A 53 1.45 1.33 7.74
N LEU A 54 0.51 2.27 7.96
CA LEU A 54 0.82 3.65 8.34
C LEU A 54 1.56 3.70 9.69
N THR A 55 1.08 2.94 10.68
CA THR A 55 1.70 2.88 12.02
C THR A 55 3.14 2.37 11.96
N ARG A 56 3.38 1.34 11.15
CA ARG A 56 4.73 0.77 10.95
C ARG A 56 5.61 1.60 10.03
N ARG A 57 5.05 2.60 9.33
CA ARG A 57 5.70 3.33 8.23
C ARG A 57 6.33 2.37 7.24
N GLU A 58 5.49 1.43 6.79
CA GLU A 58 5.92 0.34 5.92
C GLU A 58 6.71 0.88 4.72
N PRO A 59 7.96 0.44 4.51
CA PRO A 59 8.86 1.14 3.62
C PRO A 59 8.48 1.01 2.14
N TRP A 60 7.74 -0.02 1.73
CA TRP A 60 7.32 -0.24 0.35
C TRP A 60 6.21 -1.30 0.21
N GLY A 61 5.60 -1.34 -0.98
CA GLY A 61 4.61 -2.35 -1.36
C GLY A 61 3.17 -1.85 -1.32
N VAL A 62 2.21 -2.73 -1.56
CA VAL A 62 0.77 -2.42 -1.49
C VAL A 62 0.21 -2.83 -0.13
N TRP A 63 -0.46 -1.90 0.55
CA TRP A 63 -1.06 -2.13 1.86
C TRP A 63 -2.40 -1.41 1.95
N GLY A 64 -3.44 -2.15 2.31
CA GLY A 64 -4.79 -1.59 2.48
C GLY A 64 -5.28 -0.77 1.29
N GLY A 65 -5.00 -1.21 0.06
CA GLY A 65 -5.40 -0.52 -1.17
C GLY A 65 -4.51 0.64 -1.58
N GLU A 66 -3.37 0.86 -0.91
CA GLU A 66 -2.46 1.96 -1.21
C GLU A 66 -1.03 1.50 -1.49
N ILE A 67 -0.32 2.25 -2.34
CA ILE A 67 1.09 1.99 -2.65
C ILE A 67 1.95 2.79 -1.68
N PHE A 68 2.89 2.11 -1.03
CA PHE A 68 3.89 2.72 -0.17
C PHE A 68 5.23 2.81 -0.89
N GLU A 69 5.91 3.94 -0.70
CA GLU A 69 7.31 4.13 -1.08
C GLU A 69 7.98 4.99 -0.01
N ARG A 70 9.09 4.51 0.56
CA ARG A 70 9.83 5.18 1.63
C ARG A 70 8.98 5.53 2.85
N GLY A 71 7.99 4.71 3.18
CA GLY A 71 7.12 4.92 4.33
C GLY A 71 5.99 5.93 4.11
N VAL A 72 5.80 6.42 2.87
CA VAL A 72 4.69 7.32 2.53
C VAL A 72 3.77 6.68 1.49
N VAL A 73 2.49 7.02 1.56
CA VAL A 73 1.50 6.63 0.56
C VAL A 73 1.70 7.48 -0.69
N ILE A 74 1.73 6.83 -1.84
CA ILE A 74 1.82 7.46 -3.16
C ILE A 74 0.69 6.97 -4.06
N ALA A 75 0.23 7.83 -4.97
CA ALA A 75 -0.80 7.44 -5.92
C ALA A 75 -0.30 6.38 -6.91
N LYS A 76 0.97 6.50 -7.34
CA LYS A 76 1.61 5.59 -8.30
C LYS A 76 3.13 5.61 -8.15
N LYS A 77 3.78 4.45 -8.19
CA LYS A 77 5.24 4.34 -8.17
C LYS A 77 5.85 4.87 -9.47
N ARG A 78 6.90 5.67 -9.35
CA ARG A 78 7.65 6.15 -10.51
C ARG A 78 8.55 5.02 -11.04
N PRO A 79 8.57 4.74 -12.37
CA PRO A 79 9.48 3.74 -12.90
C PRO A 79 10.93 4.12 -12.61
N ARG A 80 11.73 3.11 -12.23
CA ARG A 80 13.18 3.29 -12.04
C ARG A 80 13.84 3.62 -13.37
N GLY A 81 14.89 4.44 -13.33
CA GLY A 81 15.67 4.85 -14.50
C GLY A 81 15.58 6.34 -14.82
N ARG A 82 16.32 6.75 -15.86
CA ARG A 82 16.37 8.14 -16.31
C ARG A 82 14.95 8.62 -16.64
N PRO A 83 14.51 9.77 -16.09
CA PRO A 83 13.27 10.40 -16.50
C PRO A 83 13.18 10.46 -18.02
N ARG A 84 12.08 9.95 -18.59
CA ARG A 84 11.78 10.25 -19.99
C ARG A 84 11.62 11.76 -20.09
N LYS A 85 12.18 12.37 -21.13
CA LYS A 85 12.24 13.83 -21.32
C LYS A 85 10.84 14.51 -21.29
N THR A 86 9.77 13.72 -21.38
CA THR A 86 8.37 14.15 -21.43
C THR A 86 7.63 14.14 -20.08
N ASP A 87 8.23 13.63 -19.01
CA ASP A 87 7.55 13.36 -17.72
C ASP A 87 7.65 14.55 -16.71
N THR A 88 8.33 15.64 -17.06
CA THR A 88 8.68 16.75 -16.15
C THR A 88 7.54 17.75 -15.91
N VAL A 89 6.28 17.38 -16.16
CA VAL A 89 5.13 18.28 -15.98
C VAL A 89 4.12 17.63 -15.02
N ALA A 90 4.45 17.58 -13.73
CA ALA A 90 3.45 17.36 -12.68
C ALA A 90 3.94 17.91 -11.34
N THR A 91 3.50 19.12 -11.01
CA THR A 91 3.33 19.58 -9.62
C THR A 91 2.10 20.49 -9.63
N PRO A 92 1.10 20.21 -8.78
CA PRO A 92 1.01 21.03 -7.58
C PRO A 92 0.81 20.20 -6.30
N VAL A 93 1.43 20.72 -5.25
CA VAL A 93 1.20 20.38 -3.84
C VAL A 93 -0.01 21.17 -3.34
N ALA A 94 -1.00 20.49 -2.78
CA ALA A 94 -1.94 21.03 -1.79
C ALA A 94 -2.34 19.84 -0.90
N THR A 95 -2.23 19.90 0.43
CA THR A 95 -3.14 20.71 1.25
C THR A 95 -2.46 21.02 2.59
N ARG A 96 -2.47 22.30 2.98
CA ARG A 96 -2.24 22.73 4.37
C ARG A 96 -3.53 22.46 5.15
N THR A 97 -3.41 21.67 6.21
CA THR A 97 -4.36 21.70 7.32
C THR A 97 -3.99 22.90 8.20
N GLU A 98 -4.91 23.86 8.34
CA GLU A 98 -4.92 24.79 9.45
C GLU A 98 -6.27 24.65 10.16
N GLU A 99 -6.20 24.05 11.34
CA GLU A 99 -7.22 24.00 12.38
C GLU A 99 -6.81 25.03 13.44
N ALA A 100 -7.65 26.03 13.73
CA ALA A 100 -7.60 26.80 14.99
C ALA A 100 -8.84 27.70 15.19
N ALA A 101 -9.66 27.33 16.18
CA ALA A 101 -10.22 28.15 17.25
C ALA A 101 -10.80 29.55 16.94
N ALA A 102 -12.14 29.68 17.06
CA ALA A 102 -12.83 30.48 18.07
C ALA A 102 -14.35 30.27 17.96
#